data_AF-A0A1W9LA09-F1
#
_entry.id   AF-A0A1W9LA09-F1
#
_cell.length_a   1.000
_cell.length_b   1.000
_cell.length_c   1.000
_cell.angle_alpha   90.00
_cell.angle_beta   90.00
_cell.angle_gamma   90.00
#
_symmetry.space_group_name_H-M   'P 1'
#
loop_
_entity.id
_entity.type
_entity.pdbx_description
1 polymer ?
#
loop_
_entity_poly.entity_id
_entity_poly.type
_entity_poly.pdbx_seq_one_letter_code
_entity_poly.pdbx_strand_id
1 'polypeptide(L)' 'MKTLKDIPDSDIRGSLPALRRAARAARELALRTRTPLYVWKDGRVVDALAPRRRGRTASP' A
#
# COMPACT_ATOMS: atom_id res chain seq x y z
N MET A 1 13.55 3.27 11.44
CA MET A 1 13.26 2.07 10.61
C MET A 1 14.41 1.85 9.66
N LYS A 2 14.95 0.64 9.53
CA LYS A 2 15.95 0.33 8.49
C LYS A 2 15.26 0.36 7.12
N THR A 3 15.86 1.02 6.16
CA THR A 3 15.37 1.07 4.78
C THR A 3 15.78 -0.23 4.09
N LEU A 4 15.02 -0.71 3.09
CA LEU A 4 15.40 -1.87 2.28
C LEU A 4 16.78 -1.71 1.58
N LYS A 5 17.27 -0.46 1.45
CA LYS A 5 18.62 -0.15 0.98
C LYS A 5 19.73 -0.48 1.98
N ASP A 6 19.39 -0.52 3.27
CA ASP A 6 20.32 -0.78 4.38
C ASP A 6 20.42 -2.27 4.69
N ILE A 7 19.72 -3.12 3.92
CA ILE A 7 19.80 -4.57 4.02
C ILE A 7 21.00 -5.04 3.18
N PRO A 8 21.99 -5.72 3.80
CA PRO A 8 23.23 -6.11 3.12
C PRO A 8 23.00 -7.15 2.02
N ASP A 9 21.96 -7.96 2.16
CA ASP A 9 21.58 -9.02 1.22
C ASP A 9 21.19 -8.45 -0.16
N SER A 10 21.86 -8.92 -1.22
CA SER A 10 21.64 -8.50 -2.60
C SER A 10 20.26 -8.90 -3.13
N ASP A 11 19.77 -10.07 -2.76
CA ASP A 11 18.52 -10.63 -3.28
C ASP A 11 17.34 -9.88 -2.66
N ILE A 12 17.45 -9.56 -1.37
CA ILE A 12 16.46 -8.71 -0.70
C ILE A 12 16.44 -7.30 -1.31
N ARG A 13 17.58 -6.74 -1.73
CA ARG A 13 17.60 -5.45 -2.46
C ARG A 13 16.90 -5.53 -3.81
N GLY A 14 17.06 -6.65 -4.52
CA GLY A 14 16.36 -6.95 -5.78
C GLY A 14 14.84 -7.12 -5.61
N SER A 15 14.37 -7.47 -4.42
CA SER A 15 12.94 -7.65 -4.14
C SER A 15 12.14 -6.34 -4.18
N LEU A 16 12.73 -5.21 -3.78
CA LEU A 16 12.04 -3.92 -3.72
C LEU A 16 11.44 -3.47 -5.07
N PRO A 17 12.21 -3.45 -6.19
CA PRO A 17 11.62 -3.12 -7.49
C PRO A 17 10.54 -4.13 -7.91
N ALA A 18 10.68 -5.42 -7.60
CA ALA A 18 9.65 -6.41 -7.88
C ALA A 18 8.35 -6.14 -7.11
N LEU A 19 8.45 -5.84 -5.81
CA LEU A 19 7.32 -5.47 -4.95
C LEU A 19 6.60 -4.22 -5.44
N ARG A 20 7.35 -3.20 -5.90
CA ARG A 20 6.75 -1.99 -6.50
C ARG A 20 5.95 -2.29 -7.75
N ARG A 21 6.47 -3.16 -8.63
CA ARG A 21 5.73 -3.60 -9.83
C ARG A 21 4.46 -4.35 -9.47
N ALA A 22 4.53 -5.28 -8.53
CA ALA A 22 3.37 -6.04 -8.06
C ALA A 22 2.30 -5.13 -7.43
N ALA A 23 2.71 -4.19 -6.57
CA ALA A 23 1.79 -3.24 -5.95
C ALA A 23 1.11 -2.33 -6.99
N ARG A 24 1.84 -1.90 -8.02
CA ARG A 24 1.26 -1.14 -9.14
C ARG A 24 0.22 -1.95 -9.90
N ALA A 25 0.55 -3.18 -10.29
CA ALA A 25 -0.35 -4.07 -11.02
C ALA A 25 -1.62 -4.38 -10.21
N ALA A 26 -1.50 -4.65 -8.91
CA ALA A 26 -2.64 -4.88 -8.02
C ALA A 26 -3.57 -3.66 -7.96
N ARG A 27 -3.01 -2.45 -7.87
CA ARG A 27 -3.78 -1.19 -7.89
C ARG A 27 -4.50 -0.99 -9.22
N GLU A 28 -3.81 -1.18 -10.34
CA GLU A 28 -4.40 -1.03 -11.68
C GLU A 28 -5.54 -2.05 -11.89
N LEU A 29 -5.35 -3.29 -11.48
CA LEU A 29 -6.38 -4.33 -11.52
C LEU A 29 -7.59 -3.94 -10.69
N ALA A 30 -7.38 -3.58 -9.41
CA ALA A 30 -8.45 -3.22 -8.49
C ALA A 30 -9.32 -2.05 -9.00
N LEU A 31 -8.68 -1.03 -9.58
CA LEU A 31 -9.37 0.08 -10.23
C LEU A 31 -10.19 -0.37 -11.44
N ARG A 32 -9.62 -1.23 -12.29
CA ARG A 32 -10.27 -1.74 -13.51
C ARG A 32 -11.48 -2.63 -13.18
N THR A 33 -11.37 -3.47 -12.16
CA THR A 33 -12.43 -4.42 -11.77
C THR A 33 -13.39 -3.85 -10.72
N ARG A 34 -13.19 -2.60 -10.27
CA ARG A 34 -13.94 -1.96 -9.18
C ARG A 34 -13.96 -2.81 -7.90
N THR A 35 -12.85 -3.47 -7.60
CA THR A 35 -12.69 -4.26 -6.38
C THR A 35 -11.87 -3.50 -5.35
N PRO A 36 -12.11 -3.68 -4.04
CA PRO A 36 -11.29 -3.10 -2.98
C PRO A 36 -9.82 -3.52 -3.08
N LEU A 37 -8.91 -2.72 -2.51
CA LEU A 37 -7.49 -3.04 -2.39
C LEU A 37 -7.08 -2.96 -0.92
N TYR A 38 -7.05 -4.10 -0.24
CA TYR A 38 -6.68 -4.14 1.18
C TYR A 38 -5.16 -4.20 1.37
N VAL A 39 -4.65 -3.38 2.29
CA VAL A 39 -3.24 -3.37 2.71
C VAL A 39 -3.14 -3.40 4.22
N TRP A 40 -2.06 -3.96 4.75
CA TRP A 40 -1.72 -3.84 6.16
C TRP A 40 -1.01 -2.50 6.40
N LYS A 41 -1.59 -1.65 7.22
CA LYS A 41 -1.04 -0.34 7.56
C LYS A 41 -1.33 -0.01 9.01
N ASP A 42 -0.32 0.44 9.75
CA ASP A 42 -0.46 0.88 11.15
C ASP A 42 -1.14 -0.17 12.05
N GLY A 43 -0.79 -1.45 11.86
CA GLY A 43 -1.31 -2.58 12.65
C GLY A 43 -2.74 -2.99 12.31
N ARG A 44 -3.29 -2.53 11.17
CA ARG A 44 -4.68 -2.80 10.77
C ARG A 44 -4.77 -3.07 9.27
N VAL A 45 -5.81 -3.79 8.86
CA VAL A 45 -6.20 -3.91 7.45
C VAL A 45 -6.97 -2.66 7.05
N VAL A 46 -6.54 -1.98 5.99
CA VAL A 46 -7.20 -0.80 5.43
C VAL A 46 -7.45 -0.99 3.94
N ASP A 47 -8.58 -0.49 3.44
CA ASP A 47 -8.79 -0.37 1.99
C ASP A 47 -8.03 0.88 1.48
N ALA A 48 -7.01 0.65 0.66
CA ALA A 48 -6.14 1.67 0.09
C ALA A 48 -6.84 2.52 -0.99
N LEU A 49 -7.96 2.06 -1.54
CA LEU A 49 -8.75 2.78 -2.54
C LEU A 49 -10.03 3.39 -1.95
N ALA A 50 -10.32 3.17 -0.66
CA ALA A 50 -11.47 3.77 -0.01
C ALA A 50 -11.38 5.30 -0.05
N PRO A 51 -12.49 6.01 -0.31
CA PRO A 51 -12.54 7.46 -0.24
C PRO A 51 -12.09 7.92 1.15
N ARG A 52 -11.14 8.87 1.21
CA ARG A 52 -10.78 9.53 2.46
C ARG A 52 -12.02 10.19 3.05
N ARG A 53 -12.55 9.65 4.14
CA ARG A 53 -13.57 10.34 4.95
C ARG A 53 -12.90 11.59 5.52
N ARG A 54 -13.13 12.75 4.90
CA ARG A 54 -12.85 14.04 5.53
C ARG A 54 -13.63 14.04 6.84
N GLY A 55 -12.92 14.12 7.96
CA GLY A 55 -13.54 14.18 9.27
C GLY A 55 -14.56 15.30 9.29
N ARG A 56 -15.81 14.97 9.62
CA ARG A 56 -16.78 15.97 10.07
C ARG A 56 -16.25 16.49 11.41
N THR A 57 -15.53 17.60 11.39
CA THR A 57 -15.56 18.53 12.52
C THR A 57 -16.89 19.26 12.42
N ALA A 58 -17.94 18.62 12.92
CA ALA A 58 -19.15 19.31 13.34
C ALA A 58 -19.20 19.10 14.85
N SER A 59 -18.59 20.03 15.58
CA SER A 59 -18.87 20.25 16.99
C SER A 59 -19.83 21.43 17.08
N PRO A 60 -20.87 21.36 17.94
CA PRO A 60 -21.80 22.45 18.20
C PRO A 60 -21.13 23.62 18.93
#